data_AF-A0A963UFC0-F1
#
_entry.id   AF-A0A963UFC0-F1
#
_cell.length_a   1.000
_cell.length_b   1.000
_cell.length_c   1.000
_cell.angle_alpha   90.00
_cell.angle_beta   90.00
_cell.angle_gamma   90.00
#
_symmetry.space_group_name_H-M   'P 1'
#
loop_
_entity.id
_entity.type
_entity.pdbx_description
1 polymer ?
#
loop_
_entity_poly.entity_id
_entity_poly.type
_entity_poly.pdbx_seq_one_letter_code
_entity_poly.pdbx_strand_id
1 'polypeptide(L)'
;GVDFRKGCYVGQEVTARMKHKTELRKGLVTVAVEGEAPIGAEILSEGRPAGTLFTQAHGKGIAFLRFDRAGGEMRAGEARIRML
;
A
#
# COMPACT_ATOMS: atom_id res chain seq x y z
N GLY A 1 4.19 -10.64 -13.30
CA GLY A 1 5.19 -9.56 -13.49
C GLY A 1 5.00 -8.90 -14.85
N VAL A 2 5.51 -7.69 -15.02
CA VAL A 2 5.55 -6.97 -16.32
C VAL A 2 6.99 -6.99 -16.83
N ASP A 3 7.20 -7.50 -18.05
CA ASP A 3 8.47 -7.38 -18.76
C ASP A 3 8.42 -6.15 -19.68
N PHE A 4 9.50 -5.37 -19.67
CA PHE A 4 9.66 -4.17 -20.49
C PHE A 4 10.46 -4.44 -21.77
N ARG A 5 10.93 -5.68 -21.99
CA ARG A 5 11.67 -6.12 -23.18
C ARG A 5 10.85 -7.03 -24.11
N LYS A 6 9.59 -7.32 -23.76
CA LYS A 6 8.66 -8.12 -24.57
C LYS A 6 7.92 -7.27 -25.61
N GLY A 7 7.36 -7.93 -26.63
CA GLY A 7 6.53 -7.31 -27.67
C GLY A 7 5.24 -6.67 -27.14
N CYS A 8 4.45 -6.10 -28.06
CA CYS A 8 3.30 -5.26 -27.71
C CYS A 8 2.24 -6.01 -26.87
N TYR A 9 1.80 -5.41 -25.75
CA TYR A 9 0.70 -5.92 -24.94
C TYR A 9 -0.29 -4.81 -24.56
N VAL A 10 -1.55 -5.17 -24.33
CA VAL A 10 -2.61 -4.20 -23.97
C VAL A 10 -2.23 -3.45 -22.69
N GLY A 11 -2.22 -2.12 -22.74
CA GLY A 11 -1.87 -1.26 -21.60
C GLY A 11 -0.36 -0.98 -21.44
N GLN A 12 0.49 -1.39 -22.40
CA GLN A 12 1.93 -1.13 -22.38
C GLN A 12 2.27 0.36 -22.33
N GLU A 13 1.59 1.21 -23.09
CA GLU A 13 1.89 2.66 -23.16
C GLU A 13 1.76 3.32 -21.78
N VAL A 14 0.67 3.01 -21.07
CA VAL A 14 0.41 3.54 -19.71
C VAL A 14 1.43 2.97 -18.72
N THR A 15 1.69 1.67 -18.78
CA THR A 15 2.63 0.99 -17.87
C THR A 15 4.07 1.49 -18.06
N ALA A 16 4.49 1.68 -19.31
CA ALA A 16 5.80 2.21 -19.66
C ALA A 16 5.94 3.67 -19.21
N ARG A 17 4.88 4.50 -19.35
CA ARG A 17 4.88 5.88 -18.87
C ARG A 17 5.05 5.94 -17.35
N MET A 18 4.30 5.12 -16.60
CA MET A 18 4.38 5.08 -15.13
C MET A 18 5.78 4.70 -14.65
N LYS A 19 6.46 3.75 -15.31
CA LYS A 19 7.84 3.35 -14.96
C LYS A 19 8.87 4.47 -15.20
N HIS A 20 8.80 5.16 -16.33
CA HIS A 20 9.89 6.06 -16.75
C HIS A 20 9.71 7.52 -16.34
N LYS A 21 8.50 7.93 -15.94
CA LYS A 21 8.18 9.36 -15.74
C LYS A 21 7.49 9.68 -14.41
N THR A 22 7.34 8.74 -13.49
CA THR A 22 6.56 8.98 -12.27
C THR A 22 7.12 8.24 -11.07
N GLU A 23 7.19 8.93 -9.94
CA GLU A 23 7.45 8.31 -8.65
C GLU A 23 6.19 7.62 -8.14
N LEU A 24 6.31 6.37 -7.70
CA LEU A 24 5.17 5.62 -7.19
C LEU A 24 4.70 6.25 -5.87
N ARG A 25 3.52 6.88 -5.88
CA ARG A 25 2.97 7.58 -4.69
C ARG A 25 2.10 6.68 -3.81
N LYS A 26 1.54 5.62 -4.39
CA LYS A 26 0.69 4.67 -3.69
C LYS A 26 1.00 3.25 -4.14
N GLY A 27 0.89 2.28 -3.25
CA GLY A 27 1.14 0.89 -3.60
C GLY A 27 0.75 -0.08 -2.51
N LEU A 28 0.70 -1.36 -2.91
CA LEU A 28 0.57 -2.47 -1.97
C LEU A 28 1.92 -2.70 -1.28
N VAL A 29 1.89 -2.76 0.05
CA VAL A 29 3.05 -3.02 0.89
C VAL A 29 2.69 -3.98 2.02
N THR A 30 3.69 -4.64 2.57
CA THR A 30 3.53 -5.41 3.79
C THR A 30 3.70 -4.48 5.00
N VAL A 31 2.83 -4.65 6.00
CA VAL A 31 2.85 -3.89 7.24
C VAL A 31 2.90 -4.84 8.43
N ALA A 32 3.51 -4.39 9.53
CA ALA A 32 3.30 -4.99 10.84
C ALA A 32 1.95 -4.51 11.40
N VAL A 33 1.24 -5.42 12.04
CA VAL A 33 -0.06 -5.17 12.67
C VAL A 33 -0.01 -5.64 14.12
N GLU A 34 -0.18 -4.69 15.03
CA GLU A 34 -0.33 -4.95 16.47
C GLU A 34 -1.81 -4.74 16.83
N GLY A 35 -2.50 -5.82 17.21
CA GLY A 35 -3.96 -5.83 17.46
C GLY A 35 -4.76 -6.44 16.29
N GLU A 36 -6.06 -6.17 16.26
CA GLU A 36 -6.96 -6.67 15.22
C GLU A 36 -7.71 -5.53 14.55
N ALA A 37 -7.81 -5.59 13.22
CA ALA A 37 -8.66 -4.69 12.45
C ALA A 37 -9.52 -5.51 11.47
N PRO A 38 -10.74 -5.04 11.17
CA PRO A 38 -11.55 -5.61 10.10
C PRO A 38 -10.84 -5.57 8.75
N ILE A 39 -11.14 -6.53 7.88
CA ILE A 39 -10.70 -6.50 6.49
C ILE A 39 -11.27 -5.25 5.82
N GLY A 40 -10.43 -4.51 5.10
CA GLY A 40 -10.83 -3.26 4.45
C GLY A 40 -10.83 -2.05 5.39
N ALA A 41 -10.32 -2.18 6.63
CA ALA A 41 -10.23 -1.06 7.55
C ALA A 41 -9.39 0.09 6.97
N GLU A 42 -9.89 1.32 7.13
CA GLU A 42 -9.15 2.52 6.77
C GLU A 42 -7.94 2.70 7.69
N ILE A 43 -6.78 2.98 7.09
CA ILE A 43 -5.55 3.31 7.78
C ILE A 43 -5.45 4.83 7.87
N LEU A 44 -5.39 5.35 9.09
CA LEU A 44 -5.16 6.76 9.38
C LEU A 44 -3.73 6.98 9.84
N SER A 45 -3.12 8.08 9.39
CA SER A 45 -1.87 8.63 9.93
C SER A 45 -2.15 10.06 10.38
N GLU A 46 -1.88 10.39 11.63
CA GLU A 46 -2.16 11.72 12.21
C GLU A 46 -3.63 12.16 11.98
N GLY A 47 -4.58 11.23 12.08
CA GLY A 47 -6.01 11.48 11.83
C GLY A 47 -6.40 11.68 10.36
N ARG A 48 -5.47 11.51 9.41
CA ARG A 48 -5.73 11.65 7.97
C ARG A 48 -5.67 10.30 7.26
N PRO A 49 -6.53 10.04 6.24
CA PRO A 49 -6.46 8.82 5.45
C PRO A 49 -5.10 8.61 4.79
N ALA A 50 -4.45 7.49 5.15
CA ALA A 50 -3.17 7.03 4.65
C ALA A 50 -3.31 5.78 3.78
N GLY A 51 -4.39 4.99 3.91
CA GLY A 51 -4.62 3.83 3.06
C GLY A 51 -5.69 2.87 3.55
N THR A 52 -5.58 1.61 3.15
CA THR A 52 -6.52 0.55 3.53
C THR A 52 -5.76 -0.72 3.87
N LEU A 53 -6.12 -1.35 4.99
CA LEU A 53 -5.64 -2.67 5.38
C LEU A 53 -6.53 -3.75 4.74
N PHE A 54 -5.92 -4.76 4.12
CA PHE A 54 -6.66 -5.88 3.54
C PHE A 54 -6.58 -7.10 4.44
N THR A 55 -5.74 -8.08 4.07
CA THR A 55 -5.54 -9.31 4.81
C THR A 55 -4.49 -9.10 5.89
N GLN A 56 -4.70 -9.74 7.04
CA GLN A 56 -3.72 -9.83 8.11
C GLN A 56 -3.59 -11.28 8.61
N ALA A 57 -2.37 -11.68 8.96
CA ALA A 57 -2.06 -12.96 9.56
C ALA A 57 -0.74 -12.85 10.36
N HIS A 58 -0.69 -13.46 11.54
CA HIS A 58 0.51 -13.54 12.38
C HIS A 58 1.22 -12.19 12.61
N GLY A 59 0.44 -11.14 12.92
CA GLY A 59 0.97 -9.79 13.19
C GLY A 59 1.51 -9.06 11.96
N LYS A 60 1.21 -9.54 10.75
CA LYS A 60 1.55 -8.89 9.47
C LYS A 60 0.29 -8.71 8.63
N GLY A 61 0.30 -7.76 7.71
CA GLY A 61 -0.79 -7.57 6.77
C GLY A 61 -0.35 -6.97 5.44
N ILE A 62 -1.26 -6.98 4.48
CA ILE A 62 -1.12 -6.29 3.20
C ILE A 62 -1.97 -5.03 3.24
N ALA A 63 -1.36 -3.89 2.94
CA ALA A 63 -2.03 -2.60 2.91
C ALA A 63 -1.78 -1.88 1.58
N PHE A 64 -2.77 -1.16 1.09
CA PHE A 64 -2.57 -0.18 0.01
C PHE A 64 -2.39 1.19 0.64
N LEU A 65 -1.17 1.72 0.62
CA LEU A 65 -0.79 2.95 1.31
C LEU A 65 -0.46 4.07 0.33
N ARG A 66 -0.66 5.29 0.82
CA ARG A 66 -0.05 6.52 0.33
C ARG A 66 1.30 6.71 0.99
N PHE A 67 2.38 6.57 0.23
CA PHE A 67 3.74 6.61 0.80
C PHE A 67 4.09 7.99 1.37
N ASP A 68 3.54 9.06 0.81
CA ASP A 68 3.66 10.42 1.32
C ASP A 68 3.01 10.62 2.70
N ARG A 69 2.20 9.67 3.17
CA ARG A 69 1.48 9.71 4.45
C ARG A 69 1.79 8.53 5.36
N ALA A 70 2.67 7.61 4.95
CA ALA A 70 2.93 6.36 5.65
C ALA A 70 4.16 6.41 6.58
N GLY A 71 4.73 7.60 6.83
CA GLY A 71 5.95 7.77 7.63
C GLY A 71 5.75 7.91 9.14
N GLY A 72 4.51 8.06 9.61
CA GLY A 72 4.18 8.29 11.03
C GLY A 72 3.54 7.08 11.72
N GLU A 73 3.02 7.29 12.94
CA GLU A 73 2.17 6.29 13.59
C GLU A 73 0.87 6.14 12.80
N MET A 74 0.61 4.91 12.35
CA MET A 74 -0.60 4.57 11.61
C MET A 74 -1.52 3.68 12.42
N ARG A 75 -2.83 3.80 12.21
CA ARG A 75 -3.85 3.00 12.87
C ARG A 75 -4.95 2.55 11.92
N ALA A 76 -5.43 1.32 12.11
CA ALA A 76 -6.62 0.79 11.44
C ALA A 76 -7.64 0.39 12.53
N GLY A 77 -8.62 1.25 12.79
CA GLY A 77 -9.42 1.15 14.02
C GLY A 77 -8.52 1.21 15.25
N GLU A 78 -8.58 0.19 16.11
CA GLU A 78 -7.75 0.06 17.31
C GLU A 78 -6.37 -0.57 17.02
N ALA A 79 -6.16 -1.18 15.86
CA ALA A 79 -4.90 -1.83 15.53
C ALA A 79 -3.82 -0.79 15.15
N ARG A 80 -2.60 -0.99 15.64
CA ARG A 80 -1.43 -0.17 15.29
C ARG A 80 -0.73 -0.76 14.08
N ILE A 81 -0.41 0.10 13.12
CA ILE A 81 0.17 -0.27 11.83
C ILE A 81 1.55 0.36 11.68
N ARG A 82 2.52 -0.40 11.19
CA ARG A 82 3.88 0.09 10.85
C ARG A 82 4.31 -0.47 9.51
N MET A 83 4.95 0.33 8.66
CA MET A 83 5.60 -0.21 7.46
C MET A 83 6.75 -1.14 7.85
N LEU A 84 6.92 -2.22 7.07
CA LEU A 84 8.09 -3.11 7.17
C LEU A 84 9.23 -2.63 6.27
#